data_AF-A0AA44KWZ4-F1
#
_entry.id   AF-A0AA44KWZ4-F1
#
_cell.length_a   1.000
_cell.length_b   1.000
_cell.length_c   1.000
_cell.angle_alpha   90.00
_cell.angle_beta   90.00
_cell.angle_gamma   90.00
#
_symmetry.space_group_name_H-M   'P 1'
#
loop_
_entity.id
_entity.type
_entity.pdbx_description
1 polymer ?
#
loop_
_entity_poly.entity_id
_entity_poly.type
_entity_poly.pdbx_seq_one_letter_code
_entity_poly.pdbx_strand_id
1 'polypeptide(L)'
;MSKIKTPVLSTLQHKVEKMMKDLNVPGAAIAVIKDGEVIISEGFGYRNIEKKEAVTPQTRFAIGSATKAFGTLSLSLLAQQKKFNWDTPVQSYVPNFSLSDMLANSQATGRDLASHRTGVSRHEALWYSSSLSRKDLVEKIKHLPLDAPFRTAFLYNNLMYATISYIVENITNQMWEQYVTEHILEPLNMNQTNFSVTDSQNTDDYALPYMENDGEIKEVPFRNIDTVGAAGCINSTIEDMANWVLLHLNEGKFGDHELISSELLQQMYTPHNSIPDQPVLSLPESPLNSYGLGWFISAYRGNKVIHHGGNIDGFSALVSFMPKENVGLVILTNAGSTLLPTYLANQIYDDLLELEGIDWHKRAVEDTEKMKEMMKEATESLPEQIKGTAPSHKLEDYTGTFEHPAYGALQVYKRDDSLHVQFMEMEIQLQHHHYDIFSAPVDLFQAKMNLLFAYEMNVNGEFPSLQLHVPAMLSTQPLTFTKIE
;
A
#
# COMPACT_ATOMS: atom_id res chain seq x y z
N MET A 1 -18.88 -32.03 17.63
CA MET A 1 -18.59 -32.16 16.19
C MET A 1 -19.89 -32.23 15.40
N SER A 2 -20.50 -31.07 15.17
CA SER A 2 -21.55 -30.91 14.16
C SER A 2 -20.90 -30.10 13.05
N LYS A 3 -20.37 -30.78 12.01
CA LYS A 3 -20.00 -30.10 10.76
C LYS A 3 -21.26 -29.38 10.29
N ILE A 4 -21.26 -28.05 10.36
CA ILE A 4 -22.30 -27.23 9.76
C ILE A 4 -22.45 -27.72 8.33
N LYS A 5 -23.64 -28.26 8.02
CA LYS A 5 -23.96 -28.80 6.70
C LYS A 5 -23.72 -27.69 5.68
N THR A 6 -23.01 -28.06 4.63
CA THR A 6 -22.31 -27.15 3.73
C THR A 6 -23.00 -26.99 2.37
N PRO A 7 -24.14 -26.28 2.27
CA PRO A 7 -24.54 -25.67 1.00
C PRO A 7 -23.62 -24.50 0.64
N VAL A 8 -23.17 -23.74 1.64
CA VAL A 8 -22.41 -22.48 1.50
C VAL A 8 -21.07 -22.66 0.78
N LEU A 9 -20.24 -23.68 1.11
CA LEU A 9 -18.95 -23.89 0.42
C LEU A 9 -19.13 -24.22 -1.08
N SER A 10 -20.11 -25.07 -1.43
CA SER A 10 -20.29 -25.48 -2.83
C SER A 10 -20.76 -24.34 -3.73
N THR A 11 -21.60 -23.44 -3.20
CA THR A 11 -22.00 -22.23 -3.90
C THR A 11 -20.87 -21.20 -3.93
N LEU A 12 -20.03 -21.15 -2.89
CA LEU A 12 -18.93 -20.19 -2.82
C LEU A 12 -17.86 -20.48 -3.87
N GLN A 13 -17.47 -21.74 -4.07
CA GLN A 13 -16.48 -22.10 -5.10
C GLN A 13 -16.89 -21.57 -6.48
N HIS A 14 -18.14 -21.81 -6.89
CA HIS A 14 -18.63 -21.33 -8.18
C HIS A 14 -18.64 -19.79 -8.26
N LYS A 15 -19.04 -19.11 -7.17
CA LYS A 15 -19.02 -17.63 -7.10
C LYS A 15 -17.59 -17.08 -7.23
N VAL A 16 -16.63 -17.69 -6.54
CA VAL A 16 -15.21 -17.31 -6.57
C VAL A 16 -14.64 -17.49 -7.99
N GLU A 17 -14.77 -18.69 -8.56
CA GLU A 17 -14.24 -19.00 -9.89
C GLU A 17 -14.86 -18.10 -10.97
N LYS A 18 -16.16 -17.81 -10.87
CA LYS A 18 -16.84 -16.90 -11.80
C LYS A 18 -16.31 -15.46 -11.68
N MET A 19 -16.20 -14.94 -10.46
CA MET A 19 -15.67 -13.59 -10.23
C MET A 19 -14.22 -13.47 -10.66
N MET A 20 -13.38 -14.47 -10.37
CA MET A 20 -11.99 -14.51 -10.83
C MET A 20 -11.91 -14.46 -12.35
N LYS A 21 -12.73 -15.25 -13.04
CA LYS A 21 -12.77 -15.28 -14.51
C LYS A 21 -13.18 -13.92 -15.09
N ASP A 22 -14.27 -13.34 -14.61
CA ASP A 22 -14.83 -12.12 -15.19
C ASP A 22 -14.01 -10.86 -14.81
N LEU A 23 -13.17 -10.94 -13.77
CA LEU A 23 -12.21 -9.91 -13.37
C LEU A 23 -10.75 -10.22 -13.77
N ASN A 24 -10.50 -11.25 -14.58
CA ASN A 24 -9.16 -11.65 -15.05
C ASN A 24 -8.14 -11.89 -13.92
N VAL A 25 -8.57 -12.46 -12.79
CA VAL A 25 -7.69 -12.80 -11.65
C VAL A 25 -7.11 -14.20 -11.83
N PRO A 26 -5.78 -14.38 -11.96
CA PRO A 26 -5.17 -15.69 -12.22
C PRO A 26 -5.32 -16.68 -11.08
N GLY A 27 -5.07 -16.21 -9.86
CA GLY A 27 -5.00 -17.03 -8.66
C GLY A 27 -5.46 -16.26 -7.42
N ALA A 28 -6.11 -16.98 -6.51
CA ALA A 28 -6.56 -16.44 -5.24
C ALA A 28 -6.46 -17.50 -4.13
N ALA A 29 -6.22 -17.07 -2.90
CA ALA A 29 -6.37 -17.88 -1.71
C ALA A 29 -7.34 -17.19 -0.74
N ILE A 30 -8.25 -17.97 -0.14
CA ILE A 30 -9.34 -17.45 0.69
C ILE A 30 -9.41 -18.22 1.99
N ALA A 31 -9.49 -17.49 3.11
CA ALA A 31 -9.87 -18.03 4.41
C ALA A 31 -11.12 -17.34 4.92
N VAL A 32 -12.00 -18.13 5.54
CA VAL A 32 -13.19 -17.66 6.26
C VAL A 32 -13.17 -18.24 7.65
N ILE A 33 -13.27 -17.34 8.62
CA ILE A 33 -13.30 -17.65 10.04
C ILE A 33 -14.69 -17.30 10.56
N LYS A 34 -15.31 -18.23 11.28
CA LYS A 34 -16.61 -18.02 11.91
C LYS A 34 -16.60 -18.67 13.29
N ASP A 35 -17.02 -17.91 14.30
CA ASP A 35 -17.19 -18.40 15.67
C ASP A 35 -15.93 -19.06 16.24
N GLY A 36 -14.75 -18.48 15.94
CA GLY A 36 -13.45 -18.98 16.39
C GLY A 36 -12.87 -20.16 15.58
N GLU A 37 -13.55 -20.61 14.53
CA GLU A 37 -13.10 -21.73 13.68
C GLU A 37 -12.81 -21.26 12.25
N VAL A 38 -11.72 -21.76 11.66
CA VAL A 38 -11.45 -21.61 10.23
C VAL A 38 -12.33 -22.60 9.46
N ILE A 39 -13.37 -22.09 8.78
CA ILE A 39 -14.34 -22.91 8.05
C ILE A 39 -14.00 -23.06 6.56
N ILE A 40 -13.16 -22.16 6.03
CA ILE A 40 -12.60 -22.19 4.67
C ILE A 40 -11.11 -21.83 4.77
N SER A 41 -10.27 -22.56 4.04
CA SER A 41 -8.85 -22.25 3.80
C SER A 41 -8.45 -22.93 2.49
N GLU A 42 -8.67 -22.25 1.36
CA GLU A 42 -8.61 -22.86 0.03
C GLU A 42 -7.89 -21.98 -0.98
N GLY A 43 -7.22 -22.62 -1.95
CA GLY A 43 -6.59 -21.99 -3.10
C GLY A 43 -7.40 -22.18 -4.39
N PHE A 44 -7.40 -21.17 -5.26
CA PHE A 44 -8.15 -21.13 -6.51
C PHE A 44 -7.25 -20.62 -7.64
N GLY A 45 -7.42 -21.18 -8.84
CA GLY A 45 -6.67 -20.75 -10.02
C GLY A 45 -5.17 -21.10 -9.95
N TYR A 46 -4.34 -20.24 -10.53
CA TYR A 46 -2.92 -20.51 -10.75
C TYR A 46 -2.01 -19.50 -10.06
N ARG A 47 -1.03 -20.01 -9.30
CA ARG A 47 0.07 -19.22 -8.76
C ARG A 47 1.12 -18.91 -9.84
N ASN A 48 1.20 -19.76 -10.87
CA ASN A 48 2.00 -19.58 -12.07
C ASN A 48 1.17 -20.00 -13.30
N ILE A 49 0.83 -19.04 -14.17
CA ILE A 49 -0.01 -19.26 -15.36
C ILE A 49 0.71 -20.14 -16.39
N GLU A 50 1.98 -19.87 -16.67
CA GLU A 50 2.75 -20.56 -17.72
C GLU A 50 2.90 -22.05 -17.40
N LYS A 51 3.25 -22.37 -16.15
CA LYS A 51 3.43 -23.75 -15.68
C LYS A 51 2.11 -24.41 -15.24
N LYS A 52 1.02 -23.66 -15.16
CA LYS A 52 -0.28 -24.10 -14.63
C LYS A 52 -0.18 -24.68 -13.22
N GLU A 53 0.67 -24.10 -12.39
CA GLU A 53 0.81 -24.50 -10.99
C GLU A 53 -0.34 -23.89 -10.18
N ALA A 54 -1.08 -24.74 -9.47
CA ALA A 54 -2.26 -24.31 -8.73
C ALA A 54 -1.87 -23.47 -7.50
N VAL A 55 -2.75 -22.54 -7.12
CA VAL A 55 -2.70 -21.94 -5.78
C VAL A 55 -3.08 -22.99 -4.74
N THR A 56 -2.32 -23.07 -3.66
CA THR A 56 -2.60 -23.90 -2.48
C THR A 56 -2.83 -22.99 -1.26
N PRO A 57 -3.35 -23.52 -0.14
CA PRO A 57 -3.40 -22.75 1.11
C PRO A 57 -2.01 -22.34 1.64
N GLN A 58 -0.93 -23.00 1.20
CA GLN A 58 0.46 -22.69 1.56
C GLN A 58 1.17 -21.77 0.57
N THR A 59 0.52 -21.40 -0.55
CA THR A 59 1.10 -20.46 -1.51
C THR A 59 1.35 -19.11 -0.85
N ARG A 60 2.58 -18.62 -0.96
CA ARG A 60 2.96 -17.29 -0.46
C ARG A 60 2.52 -16.19 -1.42
N PHE A 61 1.89 -15.15 -0.88
CA PHE A 61 1.51 -13.92 -1.55
C PHE A 61 2.09 -12.71 -0.81
N ALA A 62 2.44 -11.65 -1.53
CA ALA A 62 2.70 -10.36 -0.90
C ALA A 62 1.39 -9.75 -0.39
N ILE A 63 1.30 -9.41 0.89
CA ILE A 63 0.07 -8.85 1.48
C ILE A 63 0.02 -7.32 1.39
N GLY A 64 1.08 -6.71 0.87
CA GLY A 64 1.21 -5.27 0.71
C GLY A 64 0.84 -4.52 1.98
N SER A 65 0.01 -3.48 1.84
CA SER A 65 -0.32 -2.59 2.96
C SER A 65 -1.08 -3.23 4.13
N ALA A 66 -1.59 -4.46 4.03
CA ALA A 66 -2.09 -5.18 5.22
C ALA A 66 -0.99 -5.37 6.29
N THR A 67 0.29 -5.30 5.89
CA THR A 67 1.47 -5.22 6.77
C THR A 67 1.38 -4.12 7.83
N LYS A 68 0.67 -3.01 7.56
CA LYS A 68 0.57 -1.85 8.46
C LYS A 68 0.04 -2.21 9.85
N ALA A 69 -0.91 -3.15 9.90
CA ALA A 69 -1.48 -3.63 11.13
C ALA A 69 -0.47 -4.40 12.02
N PHE A 70 0.49 -5.11 11.42
CA PHE A 70 1.59 -5.74 12.14
C PHE A 70 2.54 -4.69 12.72
N GLY A 71 2.81 -3.62 11.96
CA GLY A 71 3.56 -2.46 12.41
C GLY A 71 2.96 -1.83 13.66
N THR A 72 1.66 -1.54 13.66
CA THR A 72 1.00 -0.92 14.82
C THR A 72 0.83 -1.90 15.98
N LEU A 73 0.65 -3.20 15.73
CA LEU A 73 0.66 -4.21 16.78
C LEU A 73 2.03 -4.27 17.49
N SER A 74 3.14 -4.18 16.75
CA SER A 74 4.49 -4.17 17.35
C SER A 74 4.71 -3.00 18.31
N LEU A 75 4.21 -1.80 17.98
CA LEU A 75 4.22 -0.66 18.90
C LEU A 75 3.27 -0.86 20.08
N SER A 76 2.10 -1.47 19.87
CA SER A 76 1.17 -1.78 20.97
C SER A 76 1.77 -2.79 21.96
N LEU A 77 2.54 -3.78 21.49
CA LEU A 77 3.28 -4.70 22.37
C LEU A 77 4.35 -3.95 23.18
N LEU A 78 5.06 -2.99 22.58
CA LEU A 78 5.98 -2.12 23.30
C LEU A 78 5.26 -1.20 24.30
N ALA A 79 4.03 -0.77 24.00
CA ALA A 79 3.19 -0.02 24.92
C ALA A 79 2.75 -0.86 26.13
N GLN A 80 2.38 -2.13 25.90
CA GLN A 80 2.11 -3.10 26.97
C GLN A 80 3.31 -3.27 27.90
N GLN A 81 4.53 -3.26 27.34
CA GLN A 81 5.79 -3.29 28.08
C GLN A 81 6.18 -1.94 28.71
N LYS A 82 5.35 -0.89 28.55
CA LYS A 82 5.61 0.50 28.99
C LYS A 82 6.88 1.12 28.39
N LYS A 83 7.36 0.60 27.26
CA LYS A 83 8.52 1.14 26.53
C LYS A 83 8.12 2.18 25.49
N PHE A 84 6.86 2.15 25.06
CA PHE A 84 6.29 3.07 24.08
C PHE A 84 5.00 3.70 24.60
N ASN A 85 4.72 4.93 24.20
CA ASN A 85 3.48 5.63 24.46
C ASN A 85 3.02 6.32 23.16
N TRP A 86 1.80 6.00 22.73
CA TRP A 86 1.19 6.50 21.50
C TRP A 86 1.10 8.03 21.41
N ASP A 87 1.11 8.73 22.56
CA ASP A 87 0.93 10.17 22.66
C ASP A 87 2.23 10.90 23.04
N THR A 88 3.35 10.19 23.15
CA THR A 88 4.69 10.79 23.27
C THR A 88 5.18 11.24 21.88
N PRO A 89 5.81 12.43 21.74
CA PRO A 89 6.38 12.86 20.47
C PRO A 89 7.37 11.84 19.90
N VAL A 90 7.32 11.62 18.59
CA VAL A 90 8.17 10.65 17.88
C VAL A 90 9.66 10.93 18.12
N GLN A 91 10.04 12.20 18.24
CA GLN A 91 11.41 12.64 18.53
C GLN A 91 11.99 12.09 19.84
N SER A 92 11.14 11.68 20.79
CA SER A 92 11.60 11.01 22.01
C SER A 92 12.12 9.59 21.76
N TYR A 93 11.70 8.95 20.67
CA TYR A 93 12.14 7.61 20.26
C TYR A 93 13.13 7.67 19.09
N VAL A 94 12.97 8.64 18.19
CA VAL A 94 13.81 8.84 17.01
C VAL A 94 14.25 10.30 16.97
N PRO A 95 15.38 10.68 17.62
CA PRO A 95 15.80 12.07 17.73
C PRO A 95 16.00 12.81 16.40
N ASN A 96 16.33 12.09 15.33
CA ASN A 96 16.53 12.66 13.99
C ASN A 96 15.24 12.77 13.16
N PHE A 97 14.09 12.30 13.68
CA PHE A 97 12.81 12.47 13.01
C PHE A 97 12.42 13.94 12.99
N SER A 98 12.04 14.44 11.81
CA SER A 98 11.61 15.83 11.66
C SER A 98 10.61 15.98 10.52
N LEU A 99 9.69 16.93 10.70
CA LEU A 99 8.73 17.38 9.69
C LEU A 99 9.04 18.84 9.32
N SER A 100 8.68 19.26 8.12
CA SER A 100 8.96 20.62 7.63
C SER A 100 8.18 21.72 8.38
N ASP A 101 7.02 21.38 8.94
CA ASP A 101 6.18 22.29 9.73
C ASP A 101 6.56 22.26 11.23
N MET A 102 6.66 23.43 11.86
CA MET A 102 7.13 23.58 13.25
C MET A 102 6.23 22.90 14.27
N LEU A 103 4.90 23.01 14.12
CA LEU A 103 3.95 22.40 15.04
C LEU A 103 3.95 20.89 14.88
N ALA A 104 3.84 20.41 13.64
CA ALA A 104 3.89 18.98 13.33
C ALA A 104 5.19 18.36 13.82
N ASN A 105 6.34 19.01 13.56
CA ASN A 105 7.66 18.55 13.96
C ASN A 105 7.80 18.30 15.47
N SER A 106 7.25 19.21 16.28
CA SER A 106 7.37 19.14 17.75
C SER A 106 6.29 18.28 18.42
N GLN A 107 5.18 18.01 17.75
CA GLN A 107 4.01 17.35 18.36
C GLN A 107 3.54 16.07 17.67
N ALA A 108 4.13 15.68 16.54
CA ALA A 108 3.80 14.40 15.90
C ALA A 108 4.09 13.24 16.85
N THR A 109 3.07 12.42 17.11
CA THR A 109 3.16 11.22 17.94
C THR A 109 3.02 9.96 17.08
N GLY A 110 3.30 8.80 17.65
CA GLY A 110 3.05 7.53 16.95
C GLY A 110 1.59 7.37 16.53
N ARG A 111 0.64 7.96 17.29
CA ARG A 111 -0.78 7.96 16.91
C ARG A 111 -1.00 8.74 15.62
N ASP A 112 -0.32 9.87 15.44
CA ASP A 112 -0.43 10.67 14.22
C ASP A 112 0.15 9.95 13.00
N LEU A 113 1.27 9.23 13.18
CA LEU A 113 1.87 8.38 12.14
C LEU A 113 0.91 7.26 11.72
N ALA A 114 0.44 6.48 12.69
CA ALA A 114 -0.38 5.29 12.48
C ALA A 114 -1.82 5.59 12.03
N SER A 115 -2.26 6.85 12.10
CA SER A 115 -3.58 7.29 11.65
C SER A 115 -3.57 8.25 10.46
N HIS A 116 -2.43 8.37 9.77
CA HIS A 116 -2.31 9.14 8.53
C HIS A 116 -2.77 10.60 8.65
N ARG A 117 -2.36 11.28 9.74
CA ARG A 117 -2.81 12.65 10.03
C ARG A 117 -1.68 13.65 10.30
N THR A 118 -0.48 13.36 9.80
CA THR A 118 0.69 14.25 9.91
C THR A 118 0.62 15.46 8.98
N GLY A 119 -0.19 15.40 7.92
CA GLY A 119 -0.26 16.43 6.89
C GLY A 119 0.69 16.19 5.71
N VAL A 120 1.62 15.23 5.80
CA VAL A 120 2.53 14.86 4.70
C VAL A 120 1.85 13.80 3.83
N SER A 121 1.75 14.06 2.53
CA SER A 121 1.15 13.15 1.55
C SER A 121 2.10 12.03 1.09
N ARG A 122 1.69 11.28 0.07
CA ARG A 122 2.45 10.15 -0.46
C ARG A 122 3.70 10.62 -1.19
N HIS A 123 4.82 9.94 -0.95
CA HIS A 123 6.08 10.15 -1.68
C HIS A 123 6.66 8.80 -2.10
N GLU A 124 5.91 8.07 -2.92
CA GLU A 124 6.19 6.67 -3.25
C GLU A 124 7.56 6.47 -3.92
N ALA A 125 7.98 7.45 -4.74
CA ALA A 125 9.27 7.39 -5.44
C ALA A 125 10.47 7.34 -4.48
N LEU A 126 10.36 7.88 -3.26
CA LEU A 126 11.48 7.84 -2.30
C LEU A 126 11.83 6.42 -1.84
N TRP A 127 10.87 5.50 -1.80
CA TRP A 127 11.11 4.15 -1.28
C TRP A 127 10.95 3.04 -2.34
N TYR A 128 10.16 3.26 -3.38
CA TYR A 128 9.80 2.20 -4.35
C TYR A 128 10.91 1.90 -5.37
N SER A 129 11.80 2.85 -5.67
CA SER A 129 12.88 2.68 -6.64
C SER A 129 14.15 3.37 -6.15
N SER A 130 14.49 3.08 -4.90
CA SER A 130 15.65 3.66 -4.23
C SER A 130 16.42 2.60 -3.45
N SER A 131 17.73 2.81 -3.34
CA SER A 131 18.60 2.04 -2.47
C SER A 131 18.71 2.65 -1.06
N LEU A 132 17.77 3.50 -0.66
CA LEU A 132 17.83 4.21 0.61
C LEU A 132 17.60 3.26 1.78
N SER A 133 18.40 3.40 2.83
CA SER A 133 18.13 2.69 4.07
C SER A 133 16.86 3.24 4.73
N ARG A 134 16.24 2.45 5.62
CA ARG A 134 15.10 2.88 6.44
C ARG A 134 15.39 4.19 7.20
N LYS A 135 16.60 4.34 7.72
CA LYS A 135 17.07 5.56 8.35
C LYS A 135 17.06 6.74 7.37
N ASP A 136 17.63 6.56 6.17
CA ASP A 136 17.70 7.63 5.17
C ASP A 136 16.29 8.06 4.71
N LEU A 137 15.37 7.11 4.55
CA LEU A 137 13.96 7.40 4.27
C LEU A 137 13.36 8.31 5.34
N VAL A 138 13.56 7.98 6.62
CA VAL A 138 13.04 8.77 7.75
C VAL A 138 13.67 10.16 7.82
N GLU A 139 14.99 10.27 7.64
CA GLU A 139 15.70 11.56 7.72
C GLU A 139 15.37 12.50 6.56
N LYS A 140 14.96 11.96 5.41
CA LYS A 140 14.52 12.75 4.24
C LYS A 140 13.12 13.35 4.40
N ILE A 141 12.29 12.84 5.30
CA ILE A 141 10.91 13.35 5.53
C ILE A 141 10.89 14.84 5.86
N LYS A 142 11.91 15.36 6.57
CA LYS A 142 12.00 16.77 6.95
C LYS A 142 11.99 17.75 5.77
N HIS A 143 12.31 17.25 4.57
CA HIS A 143 12.37 18.02 3.34
C HIS A 143 11.06 17.97 2.54
N LEU A 144 10.05 17.26 3.03
CA LEU A 144 8.76 17.09 2.38
C LEU A 144 7.77 18.10 2.97
N PRO A 145 7.06 18.87 2.12
CA PRO A 145 6.05 19.80 2.60
C PRO A 145 4.84 19.07 3.19
N LEU A 146 4.04 19.79 3.96
CA LEU A 146 2.70 19.35 4.35
C LEU A 146 1.71 19.82 3.27
N ASP A 147 0.91 18.90 2.76
CA ASP A 147 -0.19 19.18 1.83
C ASP A 147 -1.50 19.54 2.56
N ALA A 148 -1.57 19.26 3.86
CA ALA A 148 -2.64 19.70 4.74
C ALA A 148 -2.09 20.11 6.11
N PRO A 149 -2.71 21.08 6.80
CA PRO A 149 -2.34 21.40 8.17
C PRO A 149 -2.38 20.17 9.08
N PHE A 150 -1.47 20.12 10.05
CA PHE A 150 -1.32 18.99 10.97
C PHE A 150 -2.67 18.59 11.62
N ARG A 151 -3.00 17.29 11.56
CA ARG A 151 -4.23 16.67 12.09
C ARG A 151 -5.56 17.10 11.43
N THR A 152 -5.53 17.79 10.29
CA THR A 152 -6.77 18.27 9.64
C THR A 152 -7.31 17.41 8.51
N ALA A 153 -6.51 16.47 7.99
CA ALA A 153 -6.89 15.62 6.87
C ALA A 153 -6.34 14.19 6.99
N PHE A 154 -6.98 13.27 6.25
CA PHE A 154 -6.46 11.94 5.99
C PHE A 154 -5.59 11.96 4.75
N LEU A 155 -4.27 11.80 4.94
CA LEU A 155 -3.29 11.70 3.88
C LEU A 155 -2.49 10.42 4.09
N TYR A 156 -2.86 9.38 3.33
CA TYR A 156 -2.19 8.09 3.37
C TYR A 156 -0.70 8.27 3.08
N ASN A 157 0.19 7.66 3.86
CA ASN A 157 1.63 7.85 3.70
C ASN A 157 2.43 6.65 4.22
N ASN A 158 3.16 6.00 3.31
CA ASN A 158 3.99 4.84 3.61
C ASN A 158 5.25 5.19 4.42
N LEU A 159 5.81 6.40 4.28
CA LEU A 159 7.00 6.83 5.03
C LEU A 159 6.73 6.93 6.54
N MET A 160 5.49 7.22 6.93
CA MET A 160 5.09 7.19 8.35
C MET A 160 5.14 5.78 8.93
N TYR A 161 4.92 4.75 8.10
CA TYR A 161 5.01 3.35 8.53
C TYR A 161 6.45 2.82 8.49
N ALA A 162 7.26 3.25 7.53
CA ALA A 162 8.72 3.04 7.61
C ALA A 162 9.29 3.67 8.90
N THR A 163 8.77 4.84 9.31
CA THR A 163 9.10 5.46 10.60
C THR A 163 8.63 4.61 11.79
N ILE A 164 7.46 3.97 11.73
CA ILE A 164 7.00 3.03 12.78
C ILE A 164 7.99 1.87 12.96
N SER A 165 8.46 1.26 11.86
CA SER A 165 9.51 0.25 11.94
C SER A 165 10.77 0.81 12.61
N TYR A 166 11.21 2.01 12.21
CA TYR A 166 12.40 2.63 12.79
C TYR A 166 12.25 2.98 14.28
N ILE A 167 11.04 3.34 14.75
CA ILE A 167 10.75 3.53 16.18
C ILE A 167 10.98 2.23 16.94
N VAL A 168 10.50 1.09 16.43
CA VAL A 168 10.71 -0.22 17.07
C VAL A 168 12.22 -0.48 17.18
N GLU A 169 12.97 -0.29 16.11
CA GLU A 169 14.43 -0.50 16.09
C GLU A 169 15.16 0.36 17.12
N ASN A 170 14.79 1.63 17.26
CA ASN A 170 15.43 2.54 18.23
C ASN A 170 15.08 2.17 19.69
N ILE A 171 13.90 1.60 19.94
CA ILE A 171 13.48 1.17 21.28
C ILE A 171 14.13 -0.17 21.67
N THR A 172 14.26 -1.10 20.73
CA THR A 172 14.65 -2.49 21.00
C THR A 172 16.10 -2.80 20.67
N ASN A 173 16.75 -2.02 19.80
CA ASN A 173 18.02 -2.33 19.14
C ASN A 173 17.99 -3.63 18.30
N GLN A 174 16.82 -4.03 17.81
CA GLN A 174 16.62 -5.14 16.88
C GLN A 174 15.96 -4.63 15.60
N MET A 175 16.21 -5.27 14.45
CA MET A 175 15.46 -4.97 13.23
C MET A 175 13.95 -5.17 13.45
N TRP A 176 13.11 -4.35 12.83
CA TRP A 176 11.65 -4.48 12.97
C TRP A 176 11.15 -5.89 12.59
N GLU A 177 11.71 -6.46 11.52
CA GLU A 177 11.42 -7.79 11.01
C GLU A 177 11.69 -8.88 12.07
N GLN A 178 12.81 -8.77 12.78
CA GLN A 178 13.18 -9.70 13.85
C GLN A 178 12.20 -9.59 15.01
N TYR A 179 11.91 -8.36 15.46
CA TYR A 179 10.96 -8.12 16.53
C TYR A 179 9.56 -8.67 16.22
N VAL A 180 9.05 -8.45 15.00
CA VAL A 180 7.75 -9.00 14.57
C VAL A 180 7.78 -10.52 14.49
N THR A 181 8.89 -11.11 14.02
CA THR A 181 9.04 -12.57 14.00
C THR A 181 8.91 -13.16 15.41
N GLU A 182 9.73 -12.68 16.35
CA GLU A 182 9.82 -13.20 17.72
C GLU A 182 8.55 -12.95 18.56
N HIS A 183 7.89 -11.80 18.34
CA HIS A 183 6.81 -11.35 19.22
C HIS A 183 5.41 -11.42 18.61
N ILE A 184 5.28 -11.69 17.31
CA ILE A 184 3.99 -11.81 16.63
C ILE A 184 3.91 -13.10 15.82
N LEU A 185 4.83 -13.35 14.89
CA LEU A 185 4.68 -14.48 13.97
C LEU A 185 4.85 -15.84 14.66
N GLU A 186 5.93 -16.02 15.43
CA GLU A 186 6.19 -17.27 16.14
C GLU A 186 5.08 -17.59 17.17
N PRO A 187 4.62 -16.66 18.04
CA PRO A 187 3.50 -16.92 18.95
C PRO A 187 2.17 -17.27 18.27
N LEU A 188 1.97 -16.84 17.02
CA LEU A 188 0.78 -17.12 16.22
C LEU A 188 0.95 -18.33 15.28
N ASN A 189 2.08 -19.05 15.36
CA ASN A 189 2.43 -20.13 14.45
C ASN A 189 2.40 -19.73 12.96
N MET A 190 2.77 -18.48 12.64
CA MET A 190 2.82 -17.96 11.27
C MET A 190 4.19 -18.25 10.62
N ASN A 191 4.53 -19.54 10.54
CA ASN A 191 5.89 -19.99 10.20
C ASN A 191 6.25 -19.87 8.70
N GLN A 192 5.29 -19.55 7.84
CA GLN A 192 5.50 -19.37 6.40
C GLN A 192 5.55 -17.91 5.98
N THR A 193 5.37 -17.00 6.94
CA THR A 193 5.37 -15.56 6.76
C THR A 193 6.81 -15.01 6.80
N ASN A 194 7.14 -14.13 5.87
CA ASN A 194 8.45 -13.49 5.76
C ASN A 194 8.32 -12.02 5.36
N PHE A 195 9.45 -11.32 5.22
CA PHE A 195 9.53 -9.88 4.94
C PHE A 195 10.22 -9.55 3.62
N SER A 196 10.51 -10.54 2.78
CA SER A 196 11.22 -10.34 1.53
C SER A 196 10.65 -11.21 0.42
N VAL A 197 10.36 -10.57 -0.71
CA VAL A 197 9.95 -11.30 -1.92
C VAL A 197 11.07 -12.18 -2.45
N THR A 198 12.32 -11.84 -2.14
CA THR A 198 13.50 -12.67 -2.44
C THR A 198 13.44 -13.98 -1.66
N ASP A 199 13.14 -13.90 -0.35
CA ASP A 199 13.00 -15.08 0.50
C ASP A 199 11.76 -15.90 0.15
N SER A 200 10.69 -15.24 -0.29
CA SER A 200 9.49 -15.91 -0.79
C SER A 200 9.76 -16.82 -1.98
N GLN A 201 10.74 -16.49 -2.82
CA GLN A 201 11.13 -17.28 -3.99
C GLN A 201 12.05 -18.47 -3.66
N ASN A 202 12.44 -18.66 -2.38
CA ASN A 202 13.24 -19.81 -1.94
C ASN A 202 12.42 -21.08 -1.66
N THR A 203 11.12 -21.08 -1.97
CA THR A 203 10.22 -22.24 -1.93
C THR A 203 9.63 -22.48 -3.31
N ASP A 204 9.05 -23.66 -3.56
CA ASP A 204 8.32 -23.96 -4.80
C ASP A 204 6.84 -23.50 -4.77
N ASP A 205 6.37 -23.01 -3.62
CA ASP A 205 4.98 -22.59 -3.39
C ASP A 205 4.83 -21.09 -3.09
N TYR A 206 5.16 -20.27 -4.09
CA TYR A 206 4.91 -18.83 -4.11
C TYR A 206 4.13 -18.45 -5.36
N ALA A 207 3.35 -17.38 -5.27
CA ALA A 207 2.65 -16.83 -6.41
C ALA A 207 3.54 -15.86 -7.19
N LEU A 208 3.48 -15.95 -8.52
CA LEU A 208 4.03 -14.94 -9.41
C LEU A 208 3.05 -13.77 -9.52
N PRO A 209 3.55 -12.53 -9.54
CA PRO A 209 2.72 -11.33 -9.63
C PRO A 209 2.22 -11.09 -11.06
N TYR A 210 0.93 -10.77 -11.20
CA TYR A 210 0.33 -10.43 -12.49
C TYR A 210 -0.42 -9.10 -12.47
N MET A 211 -0.40 -8.40 -13.60
CA MET A 211 -1.23 -7.22 -13.88
C MET A 211 -2.07 -7.48 -15.13
N GLU A 212 -3.31 -6.98 -15.15
CA GLU A 212 -4.14 -6.97 -16.34
C GLU A 212 -4.04 -5.60 -17.02
N ASN A 213 -3.82 -5.62 -18.34
CA ASN A 213 -3.80 -4.42 -19.17
C ASN A 213 -4.47 -4.72 -20.52
N ASP A 214 -5.54 -4.00 -20.85
CA ASP A 214 -6.32 -4.14 -22.10
C ASP A 214 -6.75 -5.60 -22.39
N GLY A 215 -7.15 -6.33 -21.35
CA GLY A 215 -7.57 -7.73 -21.40
C GLY A 215 -6.44 -8.75 -21.39
N GLU A 216 -5.18 -8.31 -21.36
CA GLU A 216 -4.00 -9.18 -21.33
C GLU A 216 -3.41 -9.25 -19.91
N ILE A 217 -3.26 -10.46 -19.39
CA ILE A 217 -2.62 -10.71 -18.09
C ILE A 217 -1.11 -10.89 -18.32
N LYS A 218 -0.29 -10.05 -17.69
CA LYS A 218 1.17 -10.08 -17.79
C LYS A 218 1.82 -10.25 -16.44
N GLU A 219 2.84 -11.11 -16.41
CA GLU A 219 3.74 -11.18 -15.27
C GLU A 219 4.48 -9.84 -15.14
N VAL A 220 4.62 -9.36 -13.91
CA VAL A 220 5.37 -8.12 -13.61
C VAL A 220 6.57 -8.42 -12.71
N PRO A 221 7.57 -7.53 -12.60
CA PRO A 221 8.72 -7.78 -11.74
C PRO A 221 8.34 -7.93 -10.25
N PHE A 222 8.92 -8.92 -9.58
CA PHE A 222 8.76 -9.12 -8.15
C PHE A 222 9.76 -8.24 -7.37
N ARG A 223 9.38 -7.01 -7.03
CA ARG A 223 10.30 -6.00 -6.49
C ARG A 223 10.57 -6.17 -4.99
N ASN A 224 11.84 -6.04 -4.61
CA ASN A 224 12.22 -5.94 -3.21
C ASN A 224 11.84 -4.55 -2.65
N ILE A 225 11.10 -4.54 -1.55
CA ILE A 225 10.65 -3.32 -0.85
C ILE A 225 10.95 -3.41 0.66
N ASP A 226 11.90 -4.24 1.05
CA ASP A 226 12.12 -4.64 2.45
C ASP A 226 12.37 -3.41 3.35
N THR A 227 13.03 -2.38 2.81
CA THR A 227 13.37 -1.14 3.53
C THR A 227 12.14 -0.35 4.00
N VAL A 228 10.99 -0.47 3.33
CA VAL A 228 9.73 0.20 3.72
C VAL A 228 9.09 -0.45 4.96
N GLY A 229 9.53 -1.65 5.34
CA GLY A 229 9.15 -2.32 6.58
C GLY A 229 7.64 -2.45 6.75
N ALA A 230 7.16 -1.93 7.89
CA ALA A 230 5.76 -1.96 8.30
C ALA A 230 4.78 -1.35 7.29
N ALA A 231 5.25 -0.64 6.26
CA ALA A 231 4.35 -0.13 5.24
C ALA A 231 3.85 -1.22 4.28
N GLY A 232 4.59 -2.30 4.04
CA GLY A 232 4.18 -3.27 3.02
C GLY A 232 4.99 -4.54 2.76
N CYS A 233 6.09 -4.82 3.45
CA CYS A 233 7.02 -5.88 3.01
C CYS A 233 6.63 -7.33 3.39
N ILE A 234 5.52 -7.56 4.12
CA ILE A 234 5.16 -8.92 4.52
C ILE A 234 4.64 -9.74 3.32
N ASN A 235 5.11 -10.99 3.24
CA ASN A 235 4.58 -12.04 2.39
C ASN A 235 4.09 -13.18 3.28
N SER A 236 2.89 -13.70 3.03
CA SER A 236 2.26 -14.69 3.90
C SER A 236 1.41 -15.69 3.10
N THR A 237 0.94 -16.72 3.79
CA THR A 237 0.03 -17.73 3.26
C THR A 237 -1.38 -17.50 3.81
N ILE A 238 -2.39 -18.16 3.24
CA ILE A 238 -3.75 -17.98 3.73
C ILE A 238 -3.95 -18.58 5.13
N GLU A 239 -3.23 -19.65 5.44
CA GLU A 239 -3.29 -20.31 6.76
C GLU A 239 -2.65 -19.46 7.86
N ASP A 240 -1.48 -18.88 7.61
CA ASP A 240 -0.82 -17.98 8.54
C ASP A 240 -1.70 -16.75 8.81
N MET A 241 -2.27 -16.17 7.75
CA MET A 241 -3.16 -15.02 7.90
C MET A 241 -4.49 -15.37 8.56
N ALA A 242 -4.95 -16.63 8.51
CA ALA A 242 -6.10 -17.07 9.29
C ALA A 242 -5.79 -17.05 10.80
N ASN A 243 -4.58 -17.45 11.21
CA ASN A 243 -4.13 -17.33 12.60
C ASN A 243 -4.04 -15.88 13.06
N TRP A 244 -3.56 -14.99 12.18
CA TRP A 244 -3.57 -13.54 12.41
C TRP A 244 -4.98 -13.00 12.69
N VAL A 245 -5.98 -13.39 11.90
CA VAL A 245 -7.36 -12.96 12.12
C VAL A 245 -7.97 -13.57 13.39
N LEU A 246 -7.62 -14.83 13.71
CA LEU A 246 -8.06 -15.48 14.96
C LEU A 246 -7.57 -14.71 16.21
N LEU A 247 -6.35 -14.18 16.21
CA LEU A 247 -5.86 -13.31 17.31
C LEU A 247 -6.84 -12.14 17.55
N HIS A 248 -7.26 -11.48 16.48
CA HIS A 248 -8.11 -10.30 16.57
C HIS A 248 -9.55 -10.63 16.98
N LEU A 249 -10.11 -11.73 16.47
CA LEU A 249 -11.45 -12.21 16.84
C LEU A 249 -11.50 -12.73 18.28
N ASN A 250 -10.41 -13.30 18.78
CA ASN A 250 -10.27 -13.79 20.15
C ASN A 250 -9.71 -12.74 21.11
N GLU A 251 -9.92 -11.46 20.82
CA GLU A 251 -9.61 -10.33 21.70
C GLU A 251 -8.15 -10.29 22.21
N GLY A 252 -7.19 -10.71 21.37
CA GLY A 252 -5.76 -10.68 21.69
C GLY A 252 -5.19 -11.99 22.19
N LYS A 253 -5.99 -13.07 22.12
CA LYS A 253 -5.57 -14.43 22.47
C LYS A 253 -5.42 -15.31 21.24
N PHE A 254 -4.46 -16.21 21.30
CA PHE A 254 -4.29 -17.28 20.33
C PHE A 254 -4.10 -18.60 21.09
N GLY A 255 -5.09 -19.49 20.98
CA GLY A 255 -5.22 -20.62 21.91
C GLY A 255 -5.32 -20.13 23.35
N ASP A 256 -4.50 -20.69 24.24
CA ASP A 256 -4.44 -20.29 25.66
C ASP A 256 -3.47 -19.11 25.92
N HIS A 257 -2.77 -18.63 24.90
CA HIS A 257 -1.79 -17.56 25.03
C HIS A 257 -2.42 -16.18 24.79
N GLU A 258 -2.36 -15.30 25.78
CA GLU A 258 -2.69 -13.87 25.61
C GLU A 258 -1.45 -13.12 25.10
N LEU A 259 -1.50 -12.70 23.84
CA LEU A 259 -0.41 -11.98 23.18
C LEU A 259 -0.47 -10.48 23.50
N ILE A 260 -1.68 -9.91 23.48
CA ILE A 260 -1.93 -8.49 23.73
C ILE A 260 -3.25 -8.32 24.48
N SER A 261 -3.30 -7.32 25.37
CA SER A 261 -4.52 -7.01 26.11
C SER A 261 -5.64 -6.53 25.17
N SER A 262 -6.87 -6.89 25.50
CA SER A 262 -8.06 -6.49 24.74
C SER A 262 -8.18 -4.96 24.64
N GLU A 263 -7.77 -4.22 25.67
CA GLU A 263 -7.83 -2.75 25.71
C GLU A 263 -6.89 -2.12 24.67
N LEU A 264 -5.68 -2.65 24.51
CA LEU A 264 -4.73 -2.15 23.52
C LEU A 264 -5.18 -2.49 22.09
N LEU A 265 -5.82 -3.64 21.88
CA LEU A 265 -6.46 -3.94 20.59
C LEU A 265 -7.61 -2.98 20.29
N GLN A 266 -8.48 -2.69 21.27
CA GLN A 266 -9.56 -1.72 21.06
C GLN A 266 -9.03 -0.32 20.77
N GLN A 267 -7.88 0.05 21.32
CA GLN A 267 -7.21 1.29 20.94
C GLN A 267 -6.83 1.31 19.45
N MET A 268 -6.37 0.19 18.89
CA MET A 268 -6.06 0.10 17.46
C MET A 268 -7.32 0.22 16.58
N TYR A 269 -8.48 -0.22 17.07
CA TYR A 269 -9.77 -0.15 16.38
C TYR A 269 -10.59 1.09 16.69
N THR A 270 -9.98 2.10 17.32
CA THR A 270 -10.63 3.37 17.61
C THR A 270 -10.41 4.34 16.45
N PRO A 271 -11.47 4.96 15.88
CA PRO A 271 -11.31 5.98 14.85
C PRO A 271 -10.45 7.16 15.34
N HIS A 272 -9.37 7.44 14.63
CA HIS A 272 -8.43 8.53 14.92
C HIS A 272 -8.33 9.57 13.81
N ASN A 273 -8.81 9.24 12.62
CA ASN A 273 -8.91 10.14 11.47
C ASN A 273 -10.13 9.80 10.63
N SER A 274 -10.85 10.82 10.14
CA SER A 274 -12.03 10.62 9.29
C SER A 274 -11.60 10.54 7.83
N ILE A 275 -12.21 9.64 7.06
CA ILE A 275 -11.91 9.49 5.63
C ILE A 275 -13.10 10.08 4.86
N PRO A 276 -12.88 11.12 4.02
CA PRO A 276 -13.93 11.65 3.15
C PRO A 276 -14.43 10.62 2.14
N ASP A 277 -15.66 10.82 1.65
CA ASP A 277 -16.22 9.94 0.63
C ASP A 277 -15.40 9.95 -0.66
N GLN A 278 -15.28 8.78 -1.27
CA GLN A 278 -14.53 8.55 -2.51
C GLN A 278 -15.45 7.96 -3.58
N PRO A 279 -15.44 8.47 -4.84
CA PRO A 279 -16.43 8.11 -5.86
C PRO A 279 -16.62 6.61 -6.15
N VAL A 280 -15.56 5.79 -6.03
CA VAL A 280 -15.60 4.34 -6.32
C VAL A 280 -15.55 3.48 -5.06
N LEU A 281 -15.00 4.00 -3.96
CA LEU A 281 -14.76 3.23 -2.74
C LEU A 281 -15.81 3.48 -1.65
N SER A 282 -16.57 4.58 -1.72
CA SER A 282 -17.72 4.82 -0.84
C SER A 282 -18.94 4.10 -1.39
N LEU A 283 -19.19 2.89 -0.90
CA LEU A 283 -20.40 2.14 -1.19
C LEU A 283 -21.57 2.67 -0.33
N PRO A 284 -22.81 2.75 -0.83
CA PRO A 284 -23.98 3.05 -0.01
C PRO A 284 -24.15 2.12 1.19
N GLU A 285 -23.65 0.88 1.06
CA GLU A 285 -23.63 -0.13 2.10
C GLU A 285 -22.58 0.13 3.18
N SER A 286 -21.63 1.05 2.94
CA SER A 286 -20.58 1.43 3.89
C SER A 286 -20.37 2.96 3.91
N PRO A 287 -21.36 3.73 4.42
CA PRO A 287 -21.38 5.18 4.29
C PRO A 287 -20.44 5.92 5.26
N LEU A 288 -19.83 5.22 6.22
CA LEU A 288 -18.92 5.81 7.20
C LEU A 288 -17.58 5.11 7.13
N ASN A 289 -16.53 5.88 6.91
CA ASN A 289 -15.16 5.40 6.83
C ASN A 289 -14.24 6.26 7.71
N SER A 290 -13.39 5.58 8.45
CA SER A 290 -12.37 6.20 9.30
C SER A 290 -11.14 5.32 9.35
N TYR A 291 -10.08 5.84 9.94
CA TYR A 291 -8.84 5.11 10.12
C TYR A 291 -8.45 5.09 11.60
N GLY A 292 -8.15 3.90 12.09
CA GLY A 292 -7.61 3.66 13.43
C GLY A 292 -6.08 3.64 13.41
N LEU A 293 -5.47 2.72 14.14
CA LEU A 293 -4.02 2.52 14.12
C LEU A 293 -3.68 1.37 13.17
N GLY A 294 -3.45 1.69 11.89
CA GLY A 294 -3.15 0.66 10.87
C GLY A 294 -4.34 -0.16 10.41
N TRP A 295 -5.56 0.33 10.66
CA TRP A 295 -6.79 -0.33 10.27
C TRP A 295 -7.79 0.70 9.72
N PHE A 296 -8.43 0.37 8.60
CA PHE A 296 -9.67 1.03 8.22
C PHE A 296 -10.79 0.54 9.14
N ILE A 297 -11.68 1.45 9.49
CA ILE A 297 -12.85 1.17 10.32
C ILE A 297 -14.06 1.73 9.57
N SER A 298 -14.94 0.80 9.19
CA SER A 298 -16.09 1.08 8.35
C SER A 298 -17.38 0.56 8.98
N ALA A 299 -18.53 1.10 8.55
CA ALA A 299 -19.85 0.64 8.97
C ALA A 299 -20.55 -0.07 7.80
N TYR A 300 -20.27 -1.36 7.60
CA TYR A 300 -20.86 -2.15 6.53
C TYR A 300 -22.23 -2.70 6.92
N ARG A 301 -23.29 -2.21 6.29
CA ARG A 301 -24.69 -2.62 6.48
C ARG A 301 -25.10 -2.69 7.94
N GLY A 302 -24.64 -1.72 8.74
CA GLY A 302 -24.91 -1.60 10.18
C GLY A 302 -23.91 -2.33 11.09
N ASN A 303 -22.94 -3.06 10.54
CA ASN A 303 -21.90 -3.77 11.28
C ASN A 303 -20.58 -3.01 11.27
N LYS A 304 -19.90 -2.94 12.41
CA LYS A 304 -18.53 -2.42 12.48
C LYS A 304 -17.59 -3.44 11.82
N VAL A 305 -16.91 -3.00 10.77
CA VAL A 305 -15.87 -3.77 10.08
C VAL A 305 -14.52 -3.13 10.36
N ILE A 306 -13.56 -3.96 10.74
CA ILE A 306 -12.15 -3.58 10.83
C ILE A 306 -11.45 -4.31 9.71
N HIS A 307 -10.78 -3.56 8.84
CA HIS A 307 -10.16 -4.14 7.66
C HIS A 307 -8.92 -3.37 7.22
N HIS A 308 -8.08 -4.04 6.46
CA HIS A 308 -7.01 -3.39 5.73
C HIS A 308 -6.76 -4.15 4.42
N GLY A 309 -6.83 -3.42 3.31
CA GLY A 309 -6.43 -3.92 2.01
C GLY A 309 -4.92 -3.84 1.79
N GLY A 310 -4.42 -4.54 0.79
CA GLY A 310 -3.03 -4.46 0.38
C GLY A 310 -2.92 -4.49 -1.12
N ASN A 311 -2.09 -3.63 -1.68
CA ASN A 311 -1.68 -3.71 -3.07
C ASN A 311 -0.17 -3.51 -3.13
N ILE A 312 0.52 -4.42 -3.80
CA ILE A 312 1.93 -4.30 -4.15
C ILE A 312 2.22 -5.23 -5.33
N ASP A 313 2.97 -4.75 -6.31
CA ASP A 313 3.43 -5.43 -7.53
C ASP A 313 2.66 -6.71 -7.90
N GLY A 314 1.53 -6.55 -8.59
CA GLY A 314 0.77 -7.69 -9.10
C GLY A 314 0.07 -8.54 -8.03
N PHE A 315 -0.02 -8.05 -6.79
CA PHE A 315 -0.79 -8.66 -5.72
C PHE A 315 -1.84 -7.70 -5.15
N SER A 316 -3.00 -8.24 -4.81
CA SER A 316 -4.03 -7.59 -4.02
C SER A 316 -4.44 -8.48 -2.86
N ALA A 317 -4.61 -7.89 -1.68
CA ALA A 317 -4.98 -8.57 -0.45
C ALA A 317 -6.10 -7.83 0.29
N LEU A 318 -6.86 -8.57 1.09
CA LEU A 318 -7.79 -8.02 2.07
C LEU A 318 -7.75 -8.88 3.33
N VAL A 319 -7.56 -8.21 4.47
CA VAL A 319 -7.79 -8.77 5.81
C VAL A 319 -8.95 -8.00 6.41
N SER A 320 -10.02 -8.70 6.80
CA SER A 320 -11.24 -8.04 7.28
C SER A 320 -11.95 -8.87 8.34
N PHE A 321 -12.50 -8.22 9.37
CA PHE A 321 -13.25 -8.92 10.42
C PHE A 321 -14.31 -8.04 11.08
N MET A 322 -15.34 -8.70 11.60
CA MET A 322 -16.44 -8.13 12.38
C MET A 322 -16.42 -8.77 13.77
N PRO A 323 -15.78 -8.14 14.78
CA PRO A 323 -15.62 -8.75 16.11
C PRO A 323 -16.96 -9.15 16.76
N LYS A 324 -17.98 -8.31 16.63
CA LYS A 324 -19.29 -8.56 17.24
C LYS A 324 -20.00 -9.79 16.65
N GLU A 325 -19.85 -10.01 15.35
CA GLU A 325 -20.46 -11.14 14.64
C GLU A 325 -19.55 -12.38 14.63
N ASN A 326 -18.35 -12.26 15.22
CA ASN A 326 -17.29 -13.26 15.24
C ASN A 326 -16.99 -13.85 13.86
N VAL A 327 -16.87 -12.98 12.85
CA VAL A 327 -16.57 -13.35 11.46
C VAL A 327 -15.29 -12.68 11.00
N GLY A 328 -14.40 -13.43 10.36
CA GLY A 328 -13.16 -12.95 9.77
C GLY A 328 -12.95 -13.49 8.36
N LEU A 329 -12.28 -12.72 7.52
CA LEU A 329 -11.99 -13.04 6.13
C LEU A 329 -10.54 -12.64 5.82
N VAL A 330 -9.86 -13.51 5.08
CA VAL A 330 -8.61 -13.18 4.39
C VAL A 330 -8.78 -13.57 2.94
N ILE A 331 -8.44 -12.67 2.02
CA ILE A 331 -8.44 -12.93 0.59
C ILE A 331 -7.13 -12.40 0.03
N LEU A 332 -6.33 -13.28 -0.58
CA LEU A 332 -5.05 -12.98 -1.20
C LEU A 332 -5.13 -13.30 -2.69
N THR A 333 -4.59 -12.44 -3.55
CA THR A 333 -4.62 -12.65 -5.00
C THR A 333 -3.29 -12.25 -5.61
N ASN A 334 -2.93 -12.89 -6.72
CA ASN A 334 -1.79 -12.50 -7.57
C ASN A 334 -2.24 -11.74 -8.81
N ALA A 335 -3.26 -10.89 -8.65
CA ALA A 335 -3.62 -9.85 -9.60
C ALA A 335 -3.50 -8.50 -8.89
N GLY A 336 -2.72 -7.57 -9.43
CA GLY A 336 -2.58 -6.24 -8.84
C GLY A 336 -3.77 -5.34 -9.14
N SER A 337 -4.11 -4.47 -8.19
CA SER A 337 -5.21 -3.50 -8.27
C SER A 337 -6.59 -4.09 -8.58
N THR A 338 -6.81 -5.38 -8.33
CA THR A 338 -8.12 -5.99 -8.53
C THR A 338 -9.09 -5.63 -7.41
N LEU A 339 -10.37 -5.44 -7.76
CA LEU A 339 -11.45 -5.24 -6.80
C LEU A 339 -11.98 -6.54 -6.19
N LEU A 340 -11.50 -7.70 -6.65
CA LEU A 340 -12.00 -9.01 -6.23
C LEU A 340 -12.03 -9.20 -4.71
N PRO A 341 -10.96 -8.90 -3.93
CA PRO A 341 -10.97 -9.11 -2.49
C PRO A 341 -12.13 -8.40 -1.78
N THR A 342 -12.39 -7.13 -2.10
CA THR A 342 -13.44 -6.33 -1.46
C THR A 342 -14.83 -6.85 -1.80
N TYR A 343 -15.12 -7.09 -3.08
CA TYR A 343 -16.46 -7.53 -3.50
C TYR A 343 -16.77 -8.95 -3.07
N LEU A 344 -15.77 -9.83 -3.10
CA LEU A 344 -15.93 -11.18 -2.60
C LEU A 344 -16.15 -11.19 -1.09
N ALA A 345 -15.45 -10.34 -0.33
CA ALA A 345 -15.70 -10.21 1.11
C ALA A 345 -17.14 -9.75 1.41
N ASN A 346 -17.65 -8.75 0.68
CA ASN A 346 -19.04 -8.29 0.82
C ASN A 346 -20.04 -9.43 0.53
N GLN A 347 -19.80 -10.20 -0.54
CA GLN A 347 -20.63 -11.36 -0.88
C GLN A 347 -20.62 -12.41 0.23
N ILE A 348 -19.45 -12.73 0.79
CA ILE A 348 -19.32 -13.72 1.87
C ILE A 348 -19.98 -13.21 3.16
N TYR A 349 -19.80 -11.94 3.50
CA TYR A 349 -20.47 -11.36 4.67
C TYR A 349 -21.99 -11.39 4.53
N ASP A 350 -22.53 -11.01 3.38
CA ASP A 350 -23.97 -11.06 3.13
C ASP A 350 -24.52 -12.49 3.24
N ASP A 351 -23.81 -13.47 2.68
CA ASP A 351 -24.18 -14.89 2.76
C ASP A 351 -24.14 -15.40 4.22
N LEU A 352 -23.12 -15.03 5.01
CA LEU A 352 -22.95 -15.48 6.40
C LEU A 352 -23.90 -14.80 7.39
N LEU A 353 -24.28 -13.55 7.12
CA LEU A 353 -25.18 -12.76 7.95
C LEU A 353 -26.64 -12.84 7.49
N GLU A 354 -26.92 -13.64 6.46
CA GLU A 354 -28.26 -13.83 5.87
C GLU A 354 -28.92 -12.49 5.47
N LEU A 355 -28.12 -11.56 4.95
CA LEU A 355 -28.59 -10.24 4.54
C LEU A 355 -29.31 -10.30 3.18
N GLU A 356 -30.12 -9.27 2.90
CA GLU A 356 -30.74 -9.12 1.57
C GLU A 356 -29.66 -9.09 0.49
N GLY A 357 -29.82 -9.95 -0.51
CA GLY A 357 -28.80 -10.22 -1.51
C GLY A 357 -28.58 -9.05 -2.47
N ILE A 358 -27.32 -8.61 -2.56
CA ILE A 358 -26.82 -7.71 -3.60
C ILE A 358 -26.02 -8.55 -4.59
N ASP A 359 -26.15 -8.27 -5.89
CA ASP A 359 -25.30 -8.89 -6.92
C ASP A 359 -23.91 -8.24 -6.92
N TRP A 360 -23.10 -8.62 -5.93
CA TRP A 360 -21.73 -8.11 -5.77
C TRP A 360 -20.82 -8.49 -6.93
N HIS A 361 -21.10 -9.61 -7.60
CA HIS A 361 -20.38 -10.01 -8.79
C HIS A 361 -20.59 -9.03 -9.94
N LYS A 362 -21.86 -8.73 -10.27
CA LYS A 362 -22.18 -7.73 -11.30
C LYS A 362 -21.56 -6.37 -10.96
N ARG A 363 -21.67 -5.94 -9.71
CA ARG A 363 -21.12 -4.66 -9.28
C ARG A 363 -19.60 -4.61 -9.35
N ALA A 364 -18.92 -5.70 -9.01
CA ALA A 364 -17.46 -5.80 -9.13
C ALA A 364 -17.03 -5.57 -10.59
N VAL A 365 -17.69 -6.22 -11.55
CA VAL A 365 -17.40 -6.06 -12.98
C VAL A 365 -17.63 -4.60 -13.43
N GLU A 366 -18.79 -4.03 -13.08
CA GLU A 366 -19.14 -2.65 -13.46
C GLU A 366 -18.17 -1.62 -12.86
N ASP A 367 -17.81 -1.76 -11.59
CA ASP A 367 -16.93 -0.82 -10.91
C ASP A 367 -15.44 -1.02 -11.27
N THR A 368 -15.03 -2.23 -11.67
CA THR A 368 -13.71 -2.45 -12.28
C THR A 368 -13.58 -1.71 -13.60
N GLU A 369 -14.58 -1.77 -14.48
CA GLU A 369 -14.54 -1.04 -15.75
C GLU A 369 -14.55 0.48 -15.54
N LYS A 370 -15.37 1.00 -14.61
CA LYS A 370 -15.32 2.43 -14.22
C LYS A 370 -13.96 2.83 -13.69
N MET A 371 -13.33 2.00 -12.85
CA MET A 371 -12.01 2.31 -12.30
C MET A 371 -10.95 2.37 -13.42
N LYS A 372 -11.02 1.47 -14.42
CA LYS A 372 -10.13 1.53 -15.58
C LYS A 372 -10.29 2.83 -16.37
N GLU A 373 -11.53 3.26 -16.61
CA GLU A 373 -11.82 4.54 -17.28
C GLU A 373 -11.25 5.72 -16.49
N MET A 374 -11.52 5.78 -15.18
CA MET A 374 -11.00 6.84 -14.30
C MET A 374 -9.47 6.85 -14.23
N MET A 375 -8.83 5.68 -14.16
CA MET A 375 -7.38 5.56 -14.14
C MET A 375 -6.77 6.03 -15.46
N LYS A 376 -7.39 5.67 -16.59
CA LYS A 376 -6.98 6.16 -17.91
C LYS A 376 -7.05 7.68 -17.97
N GLU A 377 -8.17 8.28 -17.58
CA GLU A 377 -8.33 9.73 -17.51
C GLU A 377 -7.29 10.39 -16.58
N ALA A 378 -7.03 9.81 -15.40
CA ALA A 378 -6.04 10.32 -14.45
C ALA A 378 -4.60 10.24 -14.97
N THR A 379 -4.25 9.19 -15.72
CA THR A 379 -2.94 9.08 -16.36
C THR A 379 -2.78 10.01 -17.56
N GLU A 380 -3.88 10.39 -18.21
CA GLU A 380 -3.93 11.34 -19.32
C GLU A 380 -4.11 12.80 -18.87
N SER A 381 -4.34 13.05 -17.57
CA SER A 381 -4.74 14.36 -17.01
C SER A 381 -3.65 15.45 -16.99
N LEU A 382 -2.52 15.24 -17.67
CA LEU A 382 -1.49 16.27 -17.79
C LEU A 382 -2.00 17.44 -18.64
N PRO A 383 -1.46 18.66 -18.45
CA PRO A 383 -1.79 19.79 -19.29
C PRO A 383 -1.67 19.45 -20.78
N GLU A 384 -2.59 19.95 -21.60
CA GLU A 384 -2.56 19.72 -23.05
C GLU A 384 -1.27 20.28 -23.68
N GLN A 385 -0.70 19.49 -24.60
CA GLN A 385 0.46 19.89 -25.37
C GLN A 385 0.12 21.05 -26.31
N ILE A 386 1.01 22.05 -26.38
CA ILE A 386 0.88 23.17 -27.31
C ILE A 386 1.72 22.84 -28.55
N LYS A 387 1.03 22.55 -29.65
CA LYS A 387 1.64 22.09 -30.90
C LYS A 387 2.38 23.22 -31.62
N GLY A 388 3.37 22.84 -32.44
CA GLY A 388 4.12 23.77 -33.29
C GLY A 388 5.11 24.67 -32.53
N THR A 389 5.45 24.31 -31.30
CA THR A 389 6.46 24.99 -30.49
C THR A 389 7.81 24.28 -30.66
N ALA A 390 8.89 24.95 -30.25
CA ALA A 390 10.24 24.40 -30.20
C ALA A 390 10.89 24.79 -28.86
N PRO A 391 11.94 24.07 -28.42
CA PRO A 391 12.78 24.52 -27.31
C PRO A 391 13.28 25.95 -27.54
N SER A 392 13.30 26.79 -26.50
CA SER A 392 13.81 28.15 -26.61
C SER A 392 15.33 28.20 -26.79
N HIS A 393 16.02 27.13 -26.39
CA HIS A 393 17.48 26.98 -26.41
C HIS A 393 17.92 25.72 -27.17
N LYS A 394 19.24 25.56 -27.36
CA LYS A 394 19.78 24.29 -27.87
C LYS A 394 19.71 23.24 -26.75
N LEU A 395 19.62 21.96 -27.10
CA LEU A 395 19.48 20.88 -26.11
C LEU A 395 20.63 20.88 -25.08
N GLU A 396 21.83 21.28 -25.47
CA GLU A 396 22.99 21.41 -24.57
C GLU A 396 22.73 22.34 -23.39
N ASP A 397 21.95 23.40 -23.57
CA ASP A 397 21.68 24.41 -22.54
C ASP A 397 20.76 23.88 -21.42
N TYR A 398 20.00 22.81 -21.69
CA TYR A 398 19.14 22.11 -20.72
C TYR A 398 19.91 21.08 -19.88
N THR A 399 21.16 20.77 -20.24
CA THR A 399 21.98 19.81 -19.51
C THR A 399 22.49 20.39 -18.19
N GLY A 400 22.72 19.50 -17.21
CA GLY A 400 23.23 19.86 -15.90
C GLY A 400 22.80 18.89 -14.81
N THR A 401 23.32 19.10 -13.62
CA THR A 401 22.90 18.36 -12.42
C THR A 401 21.98 19.25 -11.59
N PHE A 402 20.81 18.73 -11.25
CA PHE A 402 19.81 19.42 -10.43
C PHE A 402 19.57 18.62 -9.15
N GLU A 403 19.37 19.29 -8.01
CA GLU A 403 19.21 18.62 -6.71
C GLU A 403 17.89 19.02 -6.04
N HIS A 404 17.22 18.04 -5.44
CA HIS A 404 16.12 18.23 -4.52
C HIS A 404 16.50 17.67 -3.14
N PRO A 405 16.33 18.38 -2.01
CA PRO A 405 16.80 17.93 -0.71
C PRO A 405 16.29 16.54 -0.27
N ALA A 406 15.01 16.24 -0.53
CA ALA A 406 14.45 14.90 -0.30
C ALA A 406 14.93 13.85 -1.32
N TYR A 407 14.91 14.13 -2.63
CA TYR A 407 15.09 13.13 -3.69
C TYR A 407 16.55 12.96 -4.17
N GLY A 408 17.45 13.87 -3.79
CA GLY A 408 18.84 13.88 -4.25
C GLY A 408 19.00 14.47 -5.65
N ALA A 409 20.06 14.04 -6.33
CA ALA A 409 20.44 14.55 -7.64
C ALA A 409 19.63 13.91 -8.77
N LEU A 410 19.32 14.73 -9.76
CA LEU A 410 18.75 14.41 -11.05
C LEU A 410 19.70 15.00 -12.09
N GLN A 411 20.29 14.16 -12.93
CA GLN A 411 21.21 14.61 -13.97
C GLN A 411 20.52 14.60 -15.32
N VAL A 412 20.52 15.73 -16.01
CA VAL A 412 20.10 15.83 -17.41
C VAL A 412 21.31 15.92 -18.30
N TYR A 413 21.40 15.03 -19.27
CA TYR A 413 22.50 15.00 -20.24
C TYR A 413 21.96 14.74 -21.65
N LYS A 414 22.75 15.16 -22.64
CA LYS A 414 22.45 14.91 -24.04
C LYS A 414 23.13 13.63 -24.50
N ARG A 415 22.38 12.77 -25.18
CA ARG A 415 22.90 11.60 -25.91
C ARG A 415 22.30 11.63 -27.31
N ASP A 416 23.17 11.69 -28.31
CA ASP A 416 22.80 11.92 -29.71
C ASP A 416 21.93 13.18 -29.85
N ASP A 417 20.72 13.07 -30.43
CA ASP A 417 19.80 14.19 -30.64
C ASP A 417 18.67 14.24 -29.59
N SER A 418 18.84 13.61 -28.44
CA SER A 418 17.85 13.61 -27.35
C SER A 418 18.44 13.91 -25.98
N LEU A 419 17.60 14.45 -25.10
CA LEU A 419 17.92 14.59 -23.68
C LEU A 419 17.56 13.31 -22.94
N HIS A 420 18.35 12.99 -21.92
CA HIS A 420 18.15 11.87 -21.00
C HIS A 420 18.23 12.38 -19.57
N VAL A 421 17.46 11.77 -18.69
CA VAL A 421 17.47 12.01 -17.25
C VAL A 421 17.97 10.75 -16.55
N GLN A 422 19.02 10.90 -15.74
CA GLN A 422 19.34 9.95 -14.69
C GLN A 422 18.70 10.45 -13.39
N PHE A 423 17.74 9.70 -12.85
CA PHE A 423 17.08 10.04 -11.59
C PHE A 423 16.83 8.77 -10.78
N MET A 424 17.41 8.72 -9.58
CA MET A 424 17.42 7.51 -8.76
C MET A 424 18.01 6.33 -9.56
N GLU A 425 17.35 5.18 -9.58
CA GLU A 425 17.78 4.01 -10.35
C GLU A 425 17.28 4.01 -11.81
N MET A 426 16.67 5.11 -12.28
CA MET A 426 16.08 5.21 -13.61
C MET A 426 16.93 6.05 -14.55
N GLU A 427 17.03 5.57 -15.80
CA GLU A 427 17.51 6.34 -16.94
C GLU A 427 16.36 6.47 -17.94
N ILE A 428 15.94 7.70 -18.23
CA ILE A 428 14.73 7.97 -19.03
C ILE A 428 15.07 8.93 -20.17
N GLN A 429 14.67 8.58 -21.39
CA GLN A 429 14.76 9.48 -22.54
C GLN A 429 13.63 10.52 -22.49
N LEU A 430 13.99 11.79 -22.65
CA LEU A 430 13.06 12.90 -22.72
C LEU A 430 12.62 13.18 -24.16
N GLN A 431 11.33 13.47 -24.32
CA GLN A 431 10.73 13.91 -25.56
C GLN A 431 10.33 15.38 -25.44
N HIS A 432 10.52 16.18 -26.48
CA HIS A 432 10.04 17.56 -26.46
C HIS A 432 8.51 17.58 -26.35
N HIS A 433 7.99 18.32 -25.38
CA HIS A 433 6.55 18.45 -25.16
C HIS A 433 6.04 19.78 -25.72
N HIS A 434 6.37 20.90 -25.10
CA HIS A 434 6.18 22.24 -25.68
C HIS A 434 7.17 23.22 -25.05
N TYR A 435 7.59 24.25 -25.78
CA TYR A 435 8.53 25.25 -25.25
C TYR A 435 9.71 24.59 -24.51
N ASP A 436 9.93 24.97 -23.25
CA ASP A 436 10.99 24.46 -22.36
C ASP A 436 10.50 23.34 -21.43
N ILE A 437 9.52 22.57 -21.90
CA ILE A 437 8.95 21.41 -21.20
C ILE A 437 9.21 20.16 -22.03
N PHE A 438 9.70 19.15 -21.34
CA PHE A 438 9.93 17.81 -21.88
C PHE A 438 9.02 16.81 -21.19
N SER A 439 8.64 15.77 -21.91
CA SER A 439 7.81 14.69 -21.39
C SER A 439 8.57 13.37 -21.41
N ALA A 440 8.26 12.50 -20.47
CA ALA A 440 8.86 11.18 -20.38
C ALA A 440 7.78 10.12 -20.08
N PRO A 441 7.42 9.26 -21.04
CA PRO A 441 6.56 8.12 -20.77
C PRO A 441 7.34 7.10 -19.93
N VAL A 442 6.77 6.73 -18.78
CA VAL A 442 7.38 5.78 -17.84
C VAL A 442 6.35 4.79 -17.32
N ASP A 443 6.82 3.60 -17.02
CA ASP A 443 6.07 2.60 -16.27
C ASP A 443 6.50 2.69 -14.79
N LEU A 444 5.71 3.40 -13.98
CA LEU A 444 5.98 3.63 -12.56
C LEU A 444 4.77 3.19 -11.73
N PHE A 445 5.02 2.56 -10.58
CA PHE A 445 3.94 2.07 -9.68
C PHE A 445 2.87 1.23 -10.39
N GLN A 446 3.29 0.42 -11.38
CA GLN A 446 2.40 -0.43 -12.19
C GLN A 446 1.38 0.34 -13.04
N ALA A 447 1.63 1.63 -13.31
CA ALA A 447 0.83 2.45 -14.21
C ALA A 447 1.71 3.08 -15.29
N LYS A 448 1.22 3.07 -16.53
CA LYS A 448 1.75 3.93 -17.58
C LYS A 448 1.44 5.37 -17.20
N MET A 449 2.47 6.19 -17.11
CA MET A 449 2.31 7.60 -16.87
C MET A 449 3.25 8.40 -17.74
N ASN A 450 2.94 9.67 -17.86
CA ASN A 450 3.83 10.63 -18.49
C ASN A 450 4.28 11.63 -17.42
N LEU A 451 5.57 11.89 -17.38
CA LEU A 451 6.16 12.87 -16.48
C LEU A 451 6.44 14.13 -17.27
N LEU A 452 6.22 15.32 -16.70
CA LEU A 452 6.64 16.57 -17.32
C LEU A 452 7.81 17.19 -16.55
N PHE A 453 8.83 17.55 -17.31
CA PHE A 453 10.06 18.20 -16.86
C PHE A 453 10.02 19.63 -17.39
N ALA A 454 9.63 20.57 -16.53
CA ALA A 454 9.46 21.97 -16.87
C ALA A 454 10.65 22.78 -16.37
N TYR A 455 11.42 23.35 -17.30
CA TYR A 455 12.53 24.23 -16.95
C TYR A 455 12.03 25.63 -16.64
N GLU A 456 12.51 26.22 -15.55
CA GLU A 456 12.21 27.62 -15.23
C GLU A 456 13.38 28.50 -15.68
N MET A 457 13.09 29.43 -16.58
CA MET A 457 14.09 30.36 -17.10
C MET A 457 14.15 31.63 -16.25
N ASN A 458 15.36 32.05 -15.87
CA ASN A 458 15.58 33.31 -15.17
C ASN A 458 15.70 34.51 -16.13
N VAL A 459 15.84 35.72 -15.58
CA VAL A 459 15.97 36.96 -16.37
C VAL A 459 17.23 37.05 -17.23
N ASN A 460 18.22 36.18 -16.98
CA ASN A 460 19.45 36.09 -17.79
C ASN A 460 19.31 35.09 -18.95
N GLY A 461 18.18 34.37 -19.05
CA GLY A 461 17.99 33.31 -20.04
C GLY A 461 18.58 31.96 -19.62
N GLU A 462 18.96 31.77 -18.36
CA GLU A 462 19.50 30.52 -17.85
C GLU A 462 18.41 29.69 -17.17
N PHE A 463 18.60 28.38 -17.06
CA PHE A 463 17.69 27.47 -16.35
C PHE A 463 18.24 27.06 -14.97
N PRO A 464 18.02 27.86 -13.90
CA PRO A 464 18.47 27.52 -12.55
C PRO A 464 17.65 26.41 -11.88
N SER A 465 16.48 26.06 -12.40
CA SER A 465 15.60 25.07 -11.78
C SER A 465 14.83 24.24 -12.81
N LEU A 466 14.49 23.02 -12.37
CA LEU A 466 13.73 22.03 -13.12
C LEU A 466 12.60 21.52 -12.23
N GLN A 467 11.36 21.68 -12.67
CA GLN A 467 10.20 21.12 -12.01
C GLN A 467 9.82 19.77 -12.63
N LEU A 468 9.69 18.76 -11.78
CA LEU A 468 9.11 17.46 -12.13
C LEU A 468 7.64 17.43 -11.71
N HIS A 469 6.76 17.42 -12.71
CA HIS A 469 5.32 17.24 -12.54
C HIS A 469 4.98 15.76 -12.75
N VAL A 470 4.28 15.20 -11.78
CA VAL A 470 3.74 13.84 -11.80
C VAL A 470 2.21 13.91 -11.91
N PRO A 471 1.53 12.84 -12.36
CA PRO A 471 0.07 12.79 -12.30
C PRO A 471 -0.48 13.11 -10.91
N ALA A 472 -1.65 13.76 -10.86
CA ALA A 472 -2.25 14.26 -9.61
C ALA A 472 -2.51 13.17 -8.55
N MET A 473 -2.64 11.92 -8.98
CA MET A 473 -2.75 10.75 -8.09
C MET A 473 -1.49 10.49 -7.24
N LEU A 474 -0.33 11.00 -7.65
CA LEU A 474 0.96 10.82 -6.95
C LEU A 474 1.38 12.05 -6.15
N SER A 475 1.14 13.25 -6.67
CA SER A 475 1.41 14.51 -5.98
C SER A 475 0.54 15.61 -6.55
N THR A 476 0.12 16.54 -5.70
CA THR A 476 -0.60 17.75 -6.12
C THR A 476 0.33 18.94 -6.38
N GLN A 477 1.61 18.81 -6.02
CA GLN A 477 2.64 19.84 -6.20
C GLN A 477 3.83 19.28 -6.99
N PRO A 478 4.44 20.06 -7.89
CA PRO A 478 5.64 19.64 -8.58
C PRO A 478 6.84 19.56 -7.63
N LEU A 479 7.74 18.61 -7.90
CA LEU A 479 9.04 18.55 -7.23
C LEU A 479 9.99 19.54 -7.91
N THR A 480 10.53 20.49 -7.16
CA THR A 480 11.44 21.50 -7.70
C THR A 480 12.89 21.13 -7.40
N PHE A 481 13.69 20.94 -8.45
CA PHE A 481 15.13 20.68 -8.37
C PHE A 481 15.91 21.95 -8.72
N THR A 482 16.97 22.24 -7.97
CA THR A 482 17.84 23.41 -8.20
C THR A 482 19.13 22.99 -8.88
N LYS A 483 19.56 23.70 -9.92
CA LYS A 483 20.80 23.42 -10.65
C LYS A 483 22.02 23.63 -9.74
N ILE A 484 22.90 22.64 -9.68
CA ILE A 484 24.15 22.66 -8.91
C ILE A 484 25.40 22.62 -9.79
N GLU A 485 25.28 22.08 -11.02
CA GLU A 485 26.36 21.99 -12.02
C GLU A 485 25.83 22.22 -13.43
#